data_AF-A0A925RCF4-F1
#
_entry.id   AF-A0A925RCF4-F1
#
_cell.length_a   1.000
_cell.length_b   1.000
_cell.length_c   1.000
_cell.angle_alpha   90.00
_cell.angle_beta   90.00
_cell.angle_gamma   90.00
#
_symmetry.space_group_name_H-M   'P 1'
#
loop_
_entity.id
_entity.type
_entity.pdbx_description
1 polymer ?
#
loop_
_entity_poly.entity_id
_entity_poly.type
_entity_poly.pdbx_seq_one_letter_code
_entity_poly.pdbx_strand_id
1 'polypeptide(L)'
;MRQTQLHVRKTATAAALMACIALSAFLGCQKARTNADFIPSQNQSLEALKAALDAWKAGTPSGPVPGTSPVVHITDSSRVAGQTLDDYEILGDVPGNAPRCIAVKLKLSNPAEEKRERFIIVGIDPLWIFRHEDYDLLLHWEHQMPTESKQVPATSPLDAKSEVPEQP
;
A
#
# COMPACT_ATOMS: atom_id res chain seq x y z
N MET A 1 -2.91 10.62 -80.38
CA MET A 1 -2.06 9.67 -79.62
C MET A 1 -1.53 10.40 -78.40
N ARG A 2 -1.98 10.06 -77.17
CA ARG A 2 -1.22 9.41 -76.06
C ARG A 2 0.12 10.14 -75.78
N GLN A 3 0.48 10.60 -74.57
CA GLN A 3 0.24 10.07 -73.23
C GLN A 3 0.65 11.09 -72.13
N THR A 4 0.04 10.94 -70.96
CA THR A 4 0.25 11.54 -69.63
C THR A 4 1.67 11.39 -69.06
N GLN A 5 2.14 12.31 -68.19
CA GLN A 5 2.77 11.96 -66.90
C GLN A 5 2.79 13.13 -65.88
N LEU A 6 2.10 12.92 -64.77
CA LEU A 6 2.24 13.60 -63.46
C LEU A 6 3.48 13.03 -62.76
N HIS A 7 4.41 13.83 -62.23
CA HIS A 7 5.31 13.40 -61.14
C HIS A 7 5.52 14.57 -60.17
N VAL A 8 4.71 14.67 -59.09
CA VAL A 8 4.91 14.07 -57.76
C VAL A 8 5.77 14.96 -56.85
N ARG A 9 5.08 15.80 -56.08
CA ARG A 9 5.57 16.50 -54.88
C ARG A 9 5.75 15.49 -53.73
N LYS A 10 6.92 14.88 -53.52
CA LYS A 10 7.12 13.95 -52.37
C LYS A 10 8.59 13.85 -51.92
N THR A 11 9.15 14.88 -51.28
CA THR A 11 10.44 14.73 -50.57
C THR A 11 10.53 15.45 -49.22
N ALA A 12 9.45 16.05 -48.72
CA ALA A 12 9.49 16.81 -47.45
C ALA A 12 8.91 16.07 -46.22
N THR A 13 8.38 14.85 -46.38
CA THR A 13 7.64 14.14 -45.30
C THR A 13 8.44 13.06 -44.57
N ALA A 14 9.61 12.64 -45.05
CA ALA A 14 10.35 11.53 -44.45
C ALA A 14 11.27 11.93 -43.27
N ALA A 15 11.76 13.17 -43.23
CA ALA A 15 12.70 13.61 -42.20
C ALA A 15 12.03 13.90 -40.84
N ALA A 16 10.77 14.34 -40.83
CA ALA A 16 10.05 14.70 -39.61
C ALA A 16 9.60 13.48 -38.78
N LEU A 17 9.33 12.34 -39.42
CA LEU A 17 8.89 11.12 -38.71
C LEU A 17 10.03 10.44 -37.93
N MET A 18 11.27 10.58 -38.39
CA MET A 18 12.43 9.90 -37.79
C MET A 18 12.93 10.59 -36.51
N ALA A 19 12.73 11.91 -36.40
CA ALA A 19 13.09 12.69 -35.20
C ALA A 19 12.17 12.39 -34.00
N CYS A 20 10.89 12.09 -34.23
CA CYS A 20 9.94 11.78 -33.16
C CYS A 20 10.23 10.42 -32.48
N ILE A 21 10.74 9.43 -33.22
CA ILE A 21 11.05 8.09 -32.69
C ILE A 21 12.31 8.12 -31.80
N ALA A 22 13.28 8.99 -32.11
CA ALA A 22 14.49 9.14 -31.31
C ALA A 22 14.22 9.81 -29.94
N LEU A 23 13.21 10.66 -29.84
CA LEU A 23 12.87 11.36 -28.59
C LEU A 23 12.11 10.48 -27.58
N SER A 24 11.45 9.41 -28.03
CA SER A 24 10.74 8.46 -27.15
C SER A 24 11.65 7.51 -26.36
N ALA A 25 12.94 7.42 -26.69
CA ALA A 25 13.86 6.48 -26.04
C ALA A 25 14.37 6.94 -24.65
N PHE A 26 14.12 8.19 -24.25
CA PHE A 26 14.62 8.74 -22.96
C PHE A 26 13.59 8.76 -21.82
N LEU A 27 12.33 8.34 -22.06
CA LEU A 27 11.27 8.40 -21.05
C LEU A 27 11.12 7.12 -20.20
N GLY A 28 12.00 6.13 -20.36
CA GLY A 28 11.82 4.79 -19.79
C GLY A 28 12.66 4.41 -18.56
N CYS A 29 13.66 5.20 -18.15
CA CYS A 29 14.52 4.84 -17.02
C CYS A 29 13.96 5.38 -15.69
N GLN A 30 12.82 4.86 -15.23
CA GLN A 30 12.50 4.98 -13.81
C GLN A 30 13.28 3.90 -13.04
N LYS A 31 14.15 4.34 -12.13
CA LYS A 31 14.85 3.45 -11.19
C LYS A 31 13.79 2.64 -10.43
N ALA A 32 13.89 1.31 -10.49
CA ALA A 32 13.03 0.45 -9.69
C ALA A 32 13.20 0.80 -8.20
N ARG A 33 12.08 1.04 -7.51
CA ARG A 33 12.10 1.26 -6.06
C ARG A 33 12.39 -0.06 -5.35
N THR A 34 13.07 0.05 -4.23
CA THR A 34 13.44 -1.01 -3.32
C THR A 34 12.72 -0.81 -1.98
N ASN A 35 12.68 -1.84 -1.13
CA ASN A 35 12.09 -1.71 0.21
C ASN A 35 12.73 -0.59 1.04
N ALA A 36 14.02 -0.32 0.83
CA ALA A 36 14.74 0.75 1.50
C ALA A 36 14.16 2.14 1.18
N ASP A 37 13.55 2.32 0.00
CA ASP A 37 12.97 3.60 -0.42
C ASP A 37 11.67 3.94 0.35
N PHE A 38 11.10 2.99 1.07
CA PHE A 38 9.90 3.16 1.90
C PHE A 38 10.21 3.25 3.40
N ILE A 39 11.49 3.37 3.76
CA ILE A 39 11.92 3.59 5.14
C ILE A 39 12.05 5.11 5.35
N PRO A 40 11.16 5.74 6.12
CA PRO A 40 11.25 7.17 6.37
C PRO A 40 12.52 7.54 7.13
N SER A 41 12.95 8.80 6.99
CA SER A 41 14.07 9.31 7.77
C SER A 41 13.76 9.29 9.28
N GLN A 42 14.80 9.37 10.11
CA GLN A 42 14.65 9.39 11.57
C GLN A 42 13.74 10.53 12.04
N ASN A 43 13.97 11.75 11.53
CA ASN A 43 13.16 12.91 11.91
C ASN A 43 11.70 12.75 11.49
N GLN A 44 11.43 12.33 10.25
CA GLN A 44 10.06 12.07 9.78
C GLN A 44 9.36 11.01 10.63
N SER A 45 10.09 9.97 11.03
CA SER A 45 9.55 8.89 11.87
C SER A 45 9.19 9.38 13.27
N LEU A 46 10.07 10.18 13.88
CA LEU A 46 9.84 10.76 15.21
C LEU A 46 8.68 11.75 15.19
N GLU A 47 8.61 12.63 14.19
CA GLU A 47 7.53 13.60 14.04
C GLU A 47 6.18 12.92 13.82
N ALA A 48 6.12 11.91 12.95
CA ALA A 48 4.90 11.14 12.71
C ALA A 48 4.45 10.38 13.96
N LEU A 49 5.37 9.72 14.66
CA LEU A 49 5.08 9.00 15.91
C LEU A 49 4.58 9.95 17.00
N LYS A 50 5.23 11.10 17.16
CA LYS A 50 4.81 12.15 18.09
C LYS A 50 3.39 12.62 17.77
N ALA A 51 3.09 12.92 16.51
CA ALA A 51 1.76 13.35 16.09
C ALA A 51 0.68 12.28 16.40
N ALA A 52 0.98 11.00 16.17
CA ALA A 52 0.05 9.92 16.47
C ALA A 52 -0.18 9.72 17.98
N LEU A 53 0.88 9.83 18.79
CA LEU A 53 0.79 9.73 20.25
C LEU A 53 0.08 10.94 20.86
N ASP A 54 0.34 12.15 20.35
CA ASP A 54 -0.37 13.38 20.74
C ASP A 54 -1.87 13.28 20.41
N ALA A 55 -2.21 12.74 19.23
CA ALA A 55 -3.60 12.52 18.83
C ALA A 55 -4.30 11.49 19.74
N TRP A 56 -3.61 10.41 20.13
CA TRP A 56 -4.14 9.43 21.09
C TRP A 56 -4.35 10.06 22.47
N LYS A 57 -3.37 10.83 22.97
CA LYS A 57 -3.50 11.58 24.23
C LYS A 57 -4.69 12.57 24.20
N ALA A 58 -5.02 13.10 23.02
CA ALA A 58 -6.22 13.92 22.78
C ALA A 58 -7.53 13.12 22.62
N GLY A 59 -7.50 11.79 22.72
CA GLY A 59 -8.69 10.92 22.61
C GLY A 59 -9.02 10.46 21.19
N THR A 60 -8.13 10.68 20.21
CA THR A 60 -8.35 10.22 18.83
C THR A 60 -8.20 8.70 18.76
N PRO A 61 -9.16 7.98 18.13
CA PRO A 61 -9.04 6.54 17.92
C PRO A 61 -7.86 6.19 17.00
N SER A 62 -7.50 4.91 16.91
CA SER A 62 -6.55 4.44 15.90
C SER A 62 -7.11 4.68 14.49
N GLY A 63 -6.22 4.86 13.51
CA GLY A 63 -6.57 5.24 12.15
C GLY A 63 -5.77 6.45 11.63
N PRO A 64 -6.33 7.21 10.67
CA PRO A 64 -5.71 8.43 10.18
C PRO A 64 -5.60 9.51 11.26
N VAL A 65 -4.42 10.11 11.39
CA VAL A 65 -4.14 11.19 12.33
C VAL A 65 -4.50 12.54 11.69
N PRO A 66 -5.44 13.31 12.26
CA PRO A 66 -5.88 14.58 11.69
C PRO A 66 -4.74 15.61 11.58
N GLY A 67 -4.79 16.44 10.53
CA GLY A 67 -3.88 17.59 10.37
C GLY A 67 -2.44 17.24 10.00
N THR A 68 -2.16 16.00 9.59
CA THR A 68 -0.82 15.55 9.17
C THR A 68 -0.65 15.61 7.65
N SER A 69 0.57 15.92 7.19
CA SER A 69 0.98 15.85 5.79
C SER A 69 2.46 15.45 5.73
N PRO A 70 2.83 14.28 5.16
CA PRO A 70 1.96 13.25 4.57
C PRO A 70 0.97 12.68 5.60
N VAL A 71 -0.07 12.00 5.12
CA VAL A 71 -1.08 11.45 6.03
C VAL A 71 -0.41 10.42 6.94
N VAL A 72 -0.51 10.61 8.25
CA VAL A 72 -0.06 9.61 9.23
C VAL A 72 -1.23 8.68 9.54
N HIS A 73 -1.01 7.37 9.53
CA HIS A 73 -1.99 6.37 9.90
C HIS A 73 -1.42 5.48 10.99
N ILE A 74 -2.10 5.36 12.13
CA ILE A 74 -1.71 4.48 13.23
C ILE A 74 -2.62 3.25 13.33
N THR A 75 -2.00 2.07 13.28
CA THR A 75 -2.62 0.79 13.57
C THR A 75 -2.14 0.35 14.95
N ASP A 76 -3.10 0.22 15.86
CA ASP A 76 -2.87 -0.26 17.23
C ASP A 76 -4.07 -1.10 17.64
N SER A 77 -4.00 -2.41 17.39
CA SER A 77 -5.08 -3.35 17.73
C SER A 77 -5.16 -3.64 19.23
N SER A 78 -4.11 -3.29 19.97
CA SER A 78 -3.99 -3.53 21.41
C SER A 78 -4.73 -2.50 22.28
N ARG A 79 -5.24 -1.41 21.68
CA ARG A 79 -5.98 -0.38 22.42
C ARG A 79 -7.26 -0.95 23.00
N VAL A 80 -7.41 -0.77 24.32
CA VAL A 80 -8.64 -1.14 25.03
C VAL A 80 -9.63 0.02 24.94
N ALA A 81 -10.91 -0.30 24.68
CA ALA A 81 -11.97 0.70 24.63
C ALA A 81 -12.07 1.45 25.98
N GLY A 82 -12.06 2.79 25.93
CA GLY A 82 -12.10 3.65 27.12
C GLY A 82 -10.75 3.85 27.82
N GLN A 83 -9.69 3.14 27.38
CA GLN A 83 -8.34 3.37 27.88
C GLN A 83 -7.73 4.62 27.23
N THR A 84 -7.14 5.48 28.06
CA THR A 84 -6.57 6.76 27.65
C THR A 84 -5.06 6.77 27.84
N LEU A 85 -4.37 7.56 27.01
CA LEU A 85 -2.94 7.81 27.15
C LEU A 85 -2.74 9.10 27.94
N ASP A 86 -2.30 8.99 29.19
CA ASP A 86 -2.00 10.16 30.04
C ASP A 86 -0.70 10.83 29.61
N ASP A 87 0.32 10.03 29.32
CA ASP A 87 1.62 10.55 28.89
C ASP A 87 2.47 9.51 28.15
N TYR A 88 3.54 9.98 27.52
CA TYR A 88 4.50 9.09 26.86
C TYR A 88 5.93 9.67 26.86
N GLU A 89 6.90 8.78 26.71
CA GLU A 89 8.31 9.10 26.57
C GLU A 89 8.90 8.29 25.41
N ILE A 90 9.44 8.97 24.40
CA ILE A 90 10.16 8.31 23.30
C ILE A 90 11.57 7.96 23.78
N LEU A 91 11.87 6.67 23.85
CA LEU A 91 13.15 6.15 24.35
C LEU A 91 14.23 6.10 23.27
N GLY A 92 13.82 6.13 21.99
CA GLY A 92 14.71 6.17 20.83
C GLY A 92 14.61 4.95 19.93
N ASP A 93 15.46 4.92 18.89
CA ASP A 93 15.56 3.79 17.97
C ASP A 93 16.01 2.52 18.69
N VAL A 94 15.41 1.39 18.30
CA VAL A 94 15.83 0.06 18.76
C VAL A 94 16.07 -0.86 17.56
N PRO A 95 17.01 -1.82 17.67
CA PRO A 95 17.20 -2.80 16.62
C PRO A 95 15.95 -3.68 16.46
N GLY A 96 15.66 -4.08 15.23
CA GLY A 96 14.58 -5.00 14.91
C GLY A 96 14.66 -5.47 13.46
N ASN A 97 13.92 -6.53 13.14
CA ASN A 97 13.83 -7.08 11.78
C ASN A 97 12.94 -6.21 10.85
N ALA A 98 12.45 -5.08 11.33
CA ALA A 98 11.49 -4.20 10.68
C ALA A 98 12.14 -2.86 10.26
N PRO A 99 11.53 -2.10 9.31
CA PRO A 99 12.13 -0.92 8.67
C PRO A 99 12.72 0.15 9.61
N ARG A 100 11.91 0.62 10.56
CA ARG A 100 12.27 1.63 11.56
C ARG A 100 11.51 1.30 12.83
N CYS A 101 12.22 0.95 13.90
CA CYS A 101 11.62 0.56 15.16
C CYS A 101 12.01 1.55 16.26
N ILE A 102 11.02 2.14 16.92
CA ILE A 102 11.21 3.13 17.98
C ILE A 102 10.54 2.63 19.26
N ALA A 103 11.28 2.62 20.36
CA ALA A 103 10.75 2.26 21.67
C ALA A 103 10.12 3.48 22.35
N VAL A 104 8.96 3.27 22.98
CA VAL A 104 8.20 4.30 23.68
C VAL A 104 7.73 3.74 25.01
N LYS A 105 7.89 4.51 26.08
CA LYS A 105 7.20 4.27 27.34
C LYS A 105 5.85 4.97 27.31
N LEU A 106 4.76 4.24 27.54
CA LEU A 106 3.40 4.75 27.60
C LEU A 106 2.92 4.74 29.05
N LYS A 107 2.24 5.80 29.46
CA LYS A 107 1.50 5.88 30.72
C LYS A 107 0.01 5.92 30.40
N LEU A 108 -0.67 4.82 30.70
CA LEU A 108 -2.07 4.60 30.38
C LEU A 108 -2.94 4.78 31.63
N SER A 109 -4.18 5.15 31.41
CA SER A 109 -5.23 5.23 32.42
C SER A 109 -6.49 4.50 31.96
N ASN A 110 -7.28 4.02 32.92
CA ASN A 110 -8.50 3.24 32.71
C ASN A 110 -8.30 1.91 31.94
N PRO A 111 -7.56 0.92 32.52
CA PRO A 111 -6.91 0.91 33.82
C PRO A 111 -5.51 1.56 33.79
N ALA A 112 -5.01 1.94 34.97
CA ALA A 112 -3.68 2.54 35.11
C ALA A 112 -2.58 1.51 34.85
N GLU A 113 -1.70 1.81 33.90
CA GLU A 113 -0.62 0.90 33.49
C GLU A 113 0.54 1.67 32.86
N GLU A 114 1.78 1.23 33.10
CA GLU A 114 2.94 1.71 32.35
C GLU A 114 3.45 0.60 31.45
N LYS A 115 3.53 0.86 30.14
CA LYS A 115 4.04 -0.11 29.16
C LYS A 115 5.26 0.43 28.45
N ARG A 116 6.16 -0.48 28.07
CA ARG A 116 7.24 -0.18 27.12
C ARG A 116 6.95 -0.92 25.84
N GLU A 117 6.75 -0.16 24.78
CA GLU A 117 6.18 -0.64 23.54
C GLU A 117 7.07 -0.23 22.38
N ARG A 118 6.99 -0.99 21.29
CA ARG A 118 7.77 -0.73 20.08
C ARG A 118 6.83 -0.37 18.95
N PHE A 119 7.16 0.70 18.25
CA PHE A 119 6.42 1.16 17.09
C PHE A 119 7.26 1.01 15.82
N ILE A 120 6.66 0.46 14.77
CA ILE A 120 7.25 0.33 13.45
C ILE A 120 6.69 1.43 12.55
N ILE A 121 7.58 2.17 11.90
CA ILE A 121 7.20 3.25 10.97
C ILE A 121 7.67 2.89 9.56
N VAL A 122 6.77 2.97 8.58
CA VAL A 122 7.03 2.62 7.17
C VAL A 122 6.13 3.43 6.25
N GLY A 123 6.60 3.71 5.03
CA GLY A 123 5.82 4.38 4.00
C GLY A 123 6.42 5.72 3.57
N ILE A 124 5.66 6.43 2.74
CA ILE A 124 6.05 7.73 2.18
C ILE A 124 4.86 8.67 2.32
N ASP A 125 3.74 8.32 1.68
CA ASP A 125 2.45 8.98 1.81
C ASP A 125 1.35 7.95 1.49
N PRO A 126 0.62 7.43 2.51
CA PRO A 126 0.72 7.77 3.92
C PRO A 126 2.00 7.21 4.61
N LEU A 127 2.33 7.77 5.78
CA LEU A 127 3.22 7.18 6.77
C LEU A 127 2.41 6.27 7.70
N TRP A 128 2.72 4.98 7.68
CA TRP A 128 2.09 3.99 8.54
C TRP A 128 2.90 3.78 9.81
N ILE A 129 2.18 3.72 10.93
CA ILE A 129 2.72 3.44 12.25
C ILE A 129 1.98 2.21 12.79
N PHE A 130 2.72 1.17 13.11
CA PHE A 130 2.18 -0.05 13.70
C PHE A 130 2.75 -0.26 15.09
N ARG A 131 1.98 -0.85 16.00
CA ARG A 131 2.61 -1.63 17.08
C ARG A 131 3.47 -2.72 16.48
N HIS A 132 4.55 -3.08 17.15
CA HIS A 132 5.43 -4.13 16.65
C HIS A 132 4.69 -5.46 16.48
N GLU A 133 3.80 -5.80 17.40
CA GLU A 133 2.97 -7.00 17.37
C GLU A 133 2.02 -6.99 16.17
N ASP A 134 1.41 -5.84 15.85
CA ASP A 134 0.55 -5.67 14.68
C ASP A 134 1.35 -5.84 13.38
N TYR A 135 2.56 -5.30 13.33
CA TYR A 135 3.44 -5.44 12.18
C TYR A 135 3.90 -6.90 11.98
N ASP A 136 4.26 -7.58 13.08
CA ASP A 136 4.65 -8.99 13.04
C ASP A 136 3.48 -9.87 12.56
N LEU A 137 2.24 -9.61 12.99
CA LEU A 137 1.08 -10.34 12.48
C LEU A 137 0.90 -10.18 10.96
N LEU A 138 1.16 -8.99 10.41
CA LEU A 138 1.10 -8.76 8.97
C LEU A 138 2.18 -9.53 8.20
N LEU A 139 3.37 -9.68 8.77
CA LEU A 139 4.47 -10.43 8.14
C LEU A 139 4.24 -11.94 8.13
N HIS A 140 3.58 -12.46 9.17
CA HIS A 140 3.32 -13.90 9.31
C HIS A 140 1.99 -14.34 8.71
N TRP A 141 1.23 -13.42 8.12
CA TRP A 141 -0.02 -13.79 7.48
C TRP A 141 0.25 -14.52 6.15
N GLU A 142 0.18 -15.86 6.18
CA GLU A 142 0.18 -16.67 4.96
C GLU A 142 -1.18 -16.58 4.27
N HIS A 143 -1.23 -15.94 3.11
CA HIS A 143 -2.34 -16.14 2.18
C HIS A 143 -2.22 -17.54 1.56
N GLN A 144 -3.11 -18.47 1.92
CA GLN A 144 -3.41 -19.58 1.04
C GLN A 144 -4.16 -19.04 -0.17
N MET A 145 -3.45 -18.82 -1.27
CA MET A 145 -4.09 -18.67 -2.57
C MET A 145 -4.87 -19.95 -2.81
N PRO A 146 -6.20 -19.91 -3.05
CA PRO A 146 -6.91 -21.11 -3.45
C PRO A 146 -6.24 -21.61 -4.73
N THR A 147 -5.57 -22.77 -4.64
CA THR A 147 -5.04 -23.45 -5.79
C THR A 147 -6.20 -23.64 -6.75
N GLU A 148 -6.08 -23.04 -7.93
CA GLU A 148 -6.99 -23.08 -9.07
C GLU A 148 -8.00 -24.23 -8.95
N SER A 149 -9.27 -23.90 -8.72
CA SER A 149 -10.34 -24.89 -8.73
C SER A 149 -10.24 -25.64 -10.05
N LYS A 150 -9.83 -26.91 -9.96
CA LYS A 150 -9.88 -27.91 -11.02
C LYS A 150 -11.07 -27.61 -11.92
N GLN A 151 -10.81 -27.15 -13.14
CA GLN A 151 -11.83 -26.89 -14.16
C GLN A 151 -12.82 -28.06 -14.15
N VAL A 152 -14.04 -27.81 -13.71
CA VAL A 152 -15.15 -28.73 -14.00
C VAL A 152 -15.35 -28.61 -15.51
N PRO A 153 -15.17 -29.68 -16.30
CA PRO A 153 -15.40 -29.60 -17.73
C PRO A 153 -16.86 -29.21 -17.94
N ALA A 154 -17.09 -28.21 -18.79
CA ALA A 154 -18.42 -27.78 -19.17
C ALA A 154 -19.15 -28.92 -19.90
N THR A 155 -19.92 -29.73 -19.18
CA THR A 155 -21.03 -30.46 -19.77
C THR A 155 -22.15 -29.46 -20.04
N SER A 156 -22.16 -28.95 -21.26
CA SER A 156 -23.25 -28.18 -21.83
C SER A 156 -24.54 -29.03 -21.82
N PRO A 157 -25.67 -28.58 -21.23
CA PRO A 157 -26.93 -29.28 -21.36
C PRO A 157 -27.55 -28.90 -22.71
N LEU A 158 -27.10 -29.58 -23.76
CA LEU A 158 -27.60 -29.41 -25.12
C LEU A 158 -27.90 -30.77 -25.78
N ASP A 159 -28.35 -31.74 -24.97
CA ASP A 159 -28.95 -32.98 -25.46
C ASP A 159 -30.11 -33.38 -24.54
N ALA A 160 -31.26 -32.72 -24.72
CA ALA A 160 -32.55 -33.24 -24.31
C ALA A 160 -33.53 -33.06 -25.47
N LYS A 161 -33.30 -33.84 -26.53
CA LYS A 161 -34.34 -34.12 -27.53
C LYS A 161 -35.37 -35.04 -26.90
N SER A 162 -36.60 -34.52 -26.84
CA SER A 162 -37.83 -35.23 -27.19
C SER A 162 -38.11 -36.59 -26.56
N GLU A 163 -39.00 -36.63 -25.58
CA GLU A 163 -40.10 -37.60 -25.64
C GLU A 163 -41.35 -37.06 -24.93
N VAL A 164 -42.43 -36.94 -25.70
CA VAL A 164 -43.83 -36.72 -25.29
C VAL A 164 -44.51 -38.08 -25.37
N PRO A 165 -45.28 -38.51 -24.35
CA PRO A 165 -46.73 -38.68 -24.56
C PRO A 165 -47.54 -38.17 -23.36
N GLU A 166 -48.55 -37.33 -23.58
CA GLU A 166 -49.95 -37.70 -23.92
C GLU A 166 -50.78 -37.98 -22.66
N GLN A 167 -51.62 -36.99 -22.33
CA GLN A 167 -52.72 -37.00 -21.36
C GLN A 167 -53.83 -37.99 -21.76
N PRO A 168 -54.71 -38.44 -20.85
CA PRO A 168 -55.66 -37.59 -20.10
C PRO A 168 -55.24 -37.33 -18.64
#